data_AF-A0AA92V8S1-F1
#
_entry.id   AF-A0AA92V8S1-F1
#
_cell.length_a   1.000
_cell.length_b   1.000
_cell.length_c   1.000
_cell.angle_alpha   90.00
_cell.angle_beta   90.00
_cell.angle_gamma   90.00
#
_symmetry.space_group_name_H-M   'P 1'
#
loop_
_entity.id
_entity.type
_entity.pdbx_description
1 polymer ?
#
loop_
_entity_poly.entity_id
_entity_poly.type
_entity_poly.pdbx_seq_one_letter_code
_entity_poly.pdbx_strand_id
1 'polypeptide(L)'
;MALVSALTASAQRIDFNLAGRSESQVNEPEYTAWAVNTCETESKEVEDADGNPITITLANDASYAGRRLKSCWFKNGLSSSKLIADGFSIYGYEDGNTPQITEGAVRLNITLKGLSAGKHSLMAYHNNNDGFNAPKLDVYVNGTRQQEGIAQTNRALTPSACGMSYVTFVAEEGKDVVISYVTTPSASDDKSGNYTTSLTINALIFDRPNPQTAATDPYPENRDYHADADNGLLTIS
;
A
#
# COMPACT_ATOMS: atom_id res chain seq x y z
N MET A 1 33.43 -23.13 5.90
CA MET A 1 32.32 -22.84 6.82
C MET A 1 31.71 -21.53 6.34
N ALA A 2 30.67 -21.60 5.52
CA ALA A 2 30.07 -20.41 4.91
C ALA A 2 29.15 -19.75 5.96
N LEU A 3 29.49 -18.53 6.37
CA LEU A 3 28.57 -17.66 7.09
C LEU A 3 27.45 -17.28 6.12
N VAL A 4 26.27 -17.86 6.31
CA VAL A 4 25.04 -17.27 5.79
C VAL A 4 24.75 -16.09 6.71
N SER A 5 25.16 -14.90 6.30
CA SER A 5 24.78 -13.66 6.96
C SER A 5 23.27 -13.51 6.73
N ALA A 6 22.47 -13.72 7.78
CA ALA A 6 21.07 -13.36 7.75
C ALA A 6 20.99 -11.84 7.64
N LEU A 7 20.53 -11.32 6.49
CA LEU A 7 20.08 -9.94 6.38
C LEU A 7 18.87 -9.77 7.30
N THR A 8 19.08 -9.34 8.53
CA THR A 8 18.05 -8.59 9.26
C THR A 8 18.18 -7.14 8.88
N ALA A 9 17.90 -6.84 7.61
CA ALA A 9 17.53 -5.49 7.26
C ALA A 9 16.15 -5.28 7.90
N SER A 10 16.01 -4.35 8.84
CA SER A 10 14.69 -3.96 9.35
C SER A 10 13.95 -3.25 8.22
N ALA A 11 13.30 -4.04 7.38
CA ALA A 11 12.33 -3.62 6.39
C ALA A 11 11.31 -2.69 7.04
N GLN A 12 11.24 -1.44 6.58
CA GLN A 12 10.21 -0.55 7.09
C GLN A 12 8.84 -1.01 6.64
N ARG A 13 7.98 -1.18 7.63
CA ARG A 13 6.59 -1.63 7.50
C ARG A 13 5.72 -0.54 8.07
N ILE A 14 4.94 0.08 7.20
CA ILE A 14 4.11 1.22 7.52
C ILE A 14 2.67 0.80 7.33
N ASP A 15 1.86 1.01 8.36
CA ASP A 15 0.41 0.82 8.33
C ASP A 15 -0.28 2.19 8.35
N PHE A 16 -1.12 2.47 7.35
CA PHE A 16 -1.76 3.78 7.22
C PHE A 16 -3.06 3.85 8.02
N ASN A 17 -2.90 4.07 9.32
CA ASN A 17 -4.00 4.08 10.27
C ASN A 17 -5.04 5.18 10.01
N LEU A 18 -6.28 4.91 10.42
CA LEU A 18 -7.32 5.95 10.47
C LEU A 18 -6.92 7.10 11.44
N ALA A 19 -6.88 8.33 10.94
CA ALA A 19 -6.57 9.51 11.74
C ALA A 19 -7.59 9.73 12.88
N GLY A 20 -7.09 10.09 14.06
CA GLY A 20 -7.90 10.30 15.26
C GLY A 20 -8.39 9.02 15.96
N ARG A 21 -7.93 7.83 15.54
CA ARG A 21 -8.16 6.56 16.24
C ARG A 21 -6.95 6.12 17.06
N SER A 22 -7.21 5.29 18.08
CA SER A 22 -6.15 4.69 18.89
C SER A 22 -5.45 3.59 18.09
N GLU A 23 -4.12 3.59 18.10
CA GLU A 23 -3.29 2.56 17.46
C GLU A 23 -3.64 1.14 17.95
N SER A 24 -4.01 0.96 19.22
CA SER A 24 -4.45 -0.34 19.74
C SER A 24 -5.65 -0.93 18.97
N GLN A 25 -6.49 -0.05 18.44
CA GLN A 25 -7.68 -0.43 17.68
C GLN A 25 -7.35 -0.70 16.21
N VAL A 26 -6.51 0.14 15.59
CA VAL A 26 -6.38 0.20 14.13
C VAL A 26 -5.02 -0.22 13.60
N ASN A 27 -3.97 -0.27 14.41
CA ASN A 27 -2.63 -0.64 13.94
C ASN A 27 -2.47 -2.16 13.85
N GLU A 28 -1.93 -2.62 12.72
CA GLU A 28 -1.43 -3.97 12.51
C GLU A 28 -0.18 -4.21 13.39
N PRO A 29 -0.12 -5.31 14.15
CA PRO A 29 1.07 -5.65 14.93
C PRO A 29 2.35 -5.64 14.10
N GLU A 30 3.42 -5.12 14.68
CA GLU A 30 4.75 -4.99 14.06
C GLU A 30 4.88 -4.01 12.88
N TYR A 31 3.82 -3.26 12.57
CA TYR A 31 3.85 -2.14 11.64
C TYR A 31 3.96 -0.81 12.38
N THR A 32 4.66 0.13 11.75
CA THR A 32 4.77 1.52 12.19
C THR A 32 3.51 2.28 11.79
N ALA A 33 2.72 2.68 12.80
CA ALA A 33 1.49 3.45 12.63
C ALA A 33 1.72 4.79 11.93
N TRP A 34 1.01 5.09 10.83
CA TRP A 34 1.02 6.41 10.22
C TRP A 34 -0.38 6.88 9.83
N ALA A 35 -0.94 7.76 10.67
CA ALA A 35 -2.20 8.45 10.34
C ALA A 35 -1.96 9.67 9.45
N VAL A 36 -2.49 9.63 8.22
CA VAL A 36 -2.44 10.77 7.29
C VAL A 36 -3.63 11.70 7.54
N ASN A 37 -3.34 12.91 8.03
CA ASN A 37 -4.37 13.94 8.22
C ASN A 37 -4.86 14.49 6.88
N THR A 38 -5.99 15.20 6.89
CA THR A 38 -6.47 15.88 5.67
C THR A 38 -5.50 17.00 5.26
N CYS A 39 -4.69 16.77 4.23
CA CYS A 39 -3.63 17.68 3.79
C CYS A 39 -3.31 17.53 2.29
N GLU A 40 -2.46 18.40 1.74
CA GLU A 40 -1.94 18.26 0.37
C GLU A 40 -0.67 17.40 0.31
N THR A 41 0.12 17.50 1.37
CA THR A 41 1.42 16.84 1.54
C THR A 41 1.54 16.38 2.98
N GLU A 42 2.03 15.17 3.18
CA GLU A 42 2.35 14.61 4.49
C GLU A 42 3.77 14.05 4.45
N SER A 43 4.49 14.11 5.57
CA SER A 43 5.84 13.52 5.64
C SER A 43 6.07 12.82 6.95
N LYS A 44 6.83 11.73 6.90
CA LYS A 44 7.23 10.98 8.08
C LYS A 44 8.69 10.57 7.97
N GLU A 45 9.41 10.76 9.07
CA GLU A 45 10.73 10.20 9.24
C GLU A 45 10.60 8.80 9.84
N VAL A 46 11.36 7.87 9.25
CA VAL A 46 11.52 6.49 9.70
C VAL A 46 13.00 6.14 9.61
N GLU A 47 13.45 5.08 10.26
CA GLU A 47 14.85 4.63 10.16
C GLU A 47 15.02 3.51 9.12
N ASP A 48 16.17 3.32 8.52
CA ASP A 48 16.42 2.12 7.73
C ASP A 48 16.84 0.94 8.65
N ALA A 49 17.25 -0.16 8.03
CA ALA A 49 17.79 -1.32 8.73
C ALA A 49 18.98 -1.03 9.65
N ASP A 50 19.79 -0.05 9.28
CA ASP A 50 21.05 0.32 9.92
C ASP A 50 20.86 1.52 10.88
N GLY A 51 19.63 2.01 11.04
CA GLY A 51 19.29 3.16 11.89
C GLY A 51 19.47 4.53 11.22
N ASN A 52 19.66 4.59 9.89
CA ASN A 52 19.78 5.85 9.18
C ASN A 52 18.39 6.46 8.90
N PRO A 53 18.22 7.78 9.00
CA PRO A 53 16.92 8.41 8.77
C PRO A 53 16.54 8.39 7.28
N ILE A 54 15.34 7.92 7.00
CA ILE A 54 14.63 8.02 5.73
C ILE A 54 13.44 8.96 5.93
N THR A 55 13.33 9.98 5.07
CA THR A 55 12.11 10.79 5.00
C THR A 55 11.22 10.28 3.87
N ILE A 56 9.98 9.94 4.19
CA ILE A 56 8.95 9.57 3.23
C ILE A 56 7.98 10.74 3.11
N THR A 57 7.83 11.28 1.91
CA THR A 57 6.88 12.36 1.61
C THR A 57 5.80 11.86 0.67
N LEU A 58 4.54 12.02 1.07
CA LEU A 58 3.36 11.76 0.26
C LEU A 58 2.86 13.09 -0.30
N ALA A 59 2.71 13.19 -1.62
CA ALA A 59 2.15 14.39 -2.25
C ALA A 59 1.41 14.04 -3.54
N ASN A 60 0.34 14.78 -3.83
CA ASN A 60 -0.24 14.76 -5.17
C ASN A 60 0.79 15.32 -6.17
N ASP A 61 0.85 14.75 -7.37
CA ASP A 61 1.63 15.38 -8.45
C ASP A 61 1.09 16.80 -8.73
N ALA A 62 1.98 17.73 -9.08
CA ALA A 62 1.65 19.14 -9.24
C ALA A 62 0.52 19.38 -10.25
N SER A 63 0.37 18.50 -11.24
CA SER A 63 -0.72 18.52 -12.24
C SER A 63 -2.10 18.24 -11.62
N TYR A 64 -2.14 17.79 -10.37
CA TYR A 64 -3.33 17.43 -9.59
C TYR A 64 -3.40 18.17 -8.25
N ALA A 65 -2.78 19.37 -8.19
CA ALA A 65 -2.82 20.25 -7.04
C ALA A 65 -4.26 20.59 -6.60
N GLY A 66 -4.44 20.95 -5.32
CA GLY A 66 -5.75 21.25 -4.72
C GLY A 66 -6.53 20.02 -4.25
N ARG A 67 -6.10 18.80 -4.57
CA ARG A 67 -6.63 17.56 -3.99
C ARG A 67 -6.13 17.34 -2.56
N ARG A 68 -6.78 16.47 -1.80
CA ARG A 68 -6.42 16.15 -0.41
C ARG A 68 -6.07 14.69 -0.24
N LEU A 69 -4.97 14.42 0.42
CA LEU A 69 -4.74 13.15 1.10
C LEU A 69 -5.61 13.13 2.35
N LYS A 70 -6.24 12.00 2.65
CA LYS A 70 -7.03 11.83 3.87
C LYS A 70 -7.16 10.36 4.20
N SER A 71 -7.04 10.02 5.49
CA SER A 71 -7.26 8.66 5.96
C SER A 71 -8.69 8.18 5.72
N CYS A 72 -8.86 6.93 5.34
CA CYS A 72 -10.13 6.25 5.12
C CYS A 72 -10.12 4.87 5.79
N TRP A 73 -11.30 4.32 6.09
CA TRP A 73 -11.38 3.00 6.71
C TRP A 73 -12.69 2.29 6.41
N PHE A 74 -12.63 0.97 6.53
CA PHE A 74 -13.75 0.05 6.47
C PHE A 74 -13.83 -0.66 7.82
N LYS A 75 -14.68 -0.13 8.70
CA LYS A 75 -14.81 -0.60 10.09
C LYS A 75 -15.01 -2.11 10.22
N ASN A 76 -15.80 -2.74 9.33
CA ASN A 76 -16.05 -4.18 9.40
C ASN A 76 -14.86 -5.02 8.91
N GLY A 77 -13.92 -4.43 8.18
CA GLY A 77 -12.70 -5.09 7.74
C GLY A 77 -11.66 -5.25 8.85
N LEU A 78 -11.69 -4.38 9.88
CA LEU A 78 -10.68 -4.36 10.96
C LEU A 78 -10.57 -5.66 11.76
N SER A 79 -11.66 -6.44 11.86
CA SER A 79 -11.62 -7.74 12.51
C SER A 79 -10.98 -8.83 11.66
N SER A 80 -10.82 -8.59 10.36
CA SER A 80 -10.22 -9.55 9.41
C SER A 80 -8.75 -9.23 9.16
N SER A 81 -8.44 -7.96 8.87
CA SER A 81 -7.06 -7.48 8.75
C SER A 81 -7.06 -5.98 9.02
N LYS A 82 -6.20 -5.52 9.91
CA LYS A 82 -6.08 -4.08 10.18
C LYS A 82 -5.33 -3.41 9.03
N LEU A 83 -4.24 -4.05 8.58
CA LEU A 83 -3.35 -3.59 7.51
C LEU A 83 -4.01 -3.13 6.21
N ILE A 84 -5.15 -3.69 5.83
CA ILE A 84 -5.87 -3.34 4.59
C ILE A 84 -7.27 -2.78 4.84
N ALA A 85 -7.70 -2.67 6.09
CA ALA A 85 -9.02 -2.17 6.44
C ALA A 85 -9.03 -0.66 6.67
N ASP A 86 -7.87 -0.03 6.82
CA ASP A 86 -7.69 1.40 6.69
C ASP A 86 -6.52 1.74 5.76
N GLY A 87 -6.36 3.03 5.52
CA GLY A 87 -5.42 3.56 4.56
C GLY A 87 -5.59 5.06 4.43
N PHE A 88 -5.02 5.63 3.38
CA PHE A 88 -5.39 6.95 2.91
C PHE A 88 -5.76 6.92 1.44
N SER A 89 -6.59 7.88 1.03
CA SER A 89 -7.01 8.05 -0.35
C SER A 89 -6.86 9.51 -0.79
N ILE A 90 -6.87 9.73 -2.10
CA ILE A 90 -6.91 11.07 -2.70
C ILE A 90 -8.36 11.48 -2.90
N TYR A 91 -8.73 12.65 -2.39
CA TYR A 91 -10.05 13.25 -2.52
C TYR A 91 -9.99 14.59 -3.25
N GLY A 92 -11.12 15.01 -3.82
CA GLY A 92 -11.32 16.41 -4.19
C GLY A 92 -11.34 17.31 -2.96
N TYR A 93 -11.38 18.62 -3.17
CA TYR A 93 -11.52 19.58 -2.08
C TYR A 93 -12.38 20.75 -2.52
N GLU A 94 -13.61 20.79 -2.02
CA GLU A 94 -14.63 21.76 -2.42
C GLU A 94 -15.38 22.20 -1.18
N ASP A 95 -15.41 23.52 -0.91
CA ASP A 95 -16.10 24.13 0.22
C ASP A 95 -15.80 23.48 1.59
N GLY A 96 -14.53 23.10 1.79
CA GLY A 96 -14.08 22.44 3.03
C GLY A 96 -14.42 20.95 3.13
N ASN A 97 -15.07 20.38 2.12
CA ASN A 97 -15.40 18.96 2.03
C ASN A 97 -14.39 18.20 1.18
N THR A 98 -14.42 16.86 1.29
CA THR A 98 -13.53 15.93 0.58
C THR A 98 -14.32 14.94 -0.28
N PRO A 99 -14.93 15.39 -1.40
CA PRO A 99 -15.70 14.52 -2.28
C PRO A 99 -14.81 13.48 -2.96
N GLN A 100 -15.43 12.37 -3.39
CA GLN A 100 -14.77 11.40 -4.27
C GLN A 100 -14.46 12.04 -5.62
N ILE A 101 -13.34 11.66 -6.22
CA ILE A 101 -12.98 12.11 -7.57
C ILE A 101 -13.62 11.12 -8.54
N THR A 102 -14.40 11.58 -9.51
CA THR A 102 -15.13 10.68 -10.43
C THR A 102 -14.63 10.76 -11.87
N GLU A 103 -13.75 11.71 -12.18
CA GLU A 103 -13.26 12.00 -13.52
C GLU A 103 -11.74 12.20 -13.56
N GLY A 104 -11.15 11.80 -14.68
CA GLY A 104 -9.73 11.93 -14.93
C GLY A 104 -8.86 11.02 -14.07
N ALA A 105 -7.62 10.83 -14.51
CA ALA A 105 -6.62 10.12 -13.71
C ALA A 105 -6.23 10.92 -12.46
N VAL A 106 -5.64 10.24 -11.50
CA VAL A 106 -4.95 10.84 -10.35
C VAL A 106 -3.54 10.28 -10.27
N ARG A 107 -2.60 11.08 -9.77
CA ARG A 107 -1.23 10.64 -9.51
C ARG A 107 -0.79 11.06 -8.11
N LEU A 108 -0.34 10.08 -7.35
CA LEU A 108 0.39 10.25 -6.09
C LEU A 108 1.88 10.07 -6.33
N ASN A 109 2.70 10.91 -5.71
CA ASN A 109 4.14 10.71 -5.60
C ASN A 109 4.50 10.38 -4.14
N ILE A 110 5.25 9.29 -3.97
CA ILE A 110 5.95 8.96 -2.73
C ILE A 110 7.43 9.25 -2.97
N THR A 111 7.93 10.31 -2.35
CA THR A 111 9.34 10.69 -2.42
C THR A 111 10.08 10.11 -1.23
N LEU A 112 11.13 9.35 -1.51
CA LEU A 112 11.98 8.68 -0.54
C LEU A 112 13.33 9.39 -0.51
N LYS A 113 13.65 10.04 0.61
CA LYS A 113 14.94 10.72 0.83
C LYS A 113 15.76 9.99 1.87
N GLY A 114 17.08 9.96 1.68
CA GLY A 114 18.00 9.35 2.64
C GLY A 114 18.07 7.83 2.56
N LEU A 115 17.56 7.21 1.49
CA LEU A 115 17.84 5.80 1.23
C LEU A 115 19.34 5.59 1.03
N SER A 116 19.87 4.52 1.62
CA SER A 116 21.23 4.08 1.36
C SER A 116 21.42 3.71 -0.11
N ALA A 117 22.62 3.92 -0.67
CA ALA A 117 22.89 3.51 -2.04
C ALA A 117 22.80 1.98 -2.17
N GLY A 118 22.03 1.48 -3.13
CA GLY A 118 21.86 0.04 -3.29
C GLY A 118 20.54 -0.37 -3.92
N LYS A 119 20.31 -1.69 -3.93
CA LYS A 119 19.06 -2.26 -4.42
C LYS A 119 18.02 -2.21 -3.30
N HIS A 120 16.86 -1.66 -3.63
CA HIS A 120 15.70 -1.64 -2.76
C HIS A 120 14.47 -2.23 -3.46
N SER A 121 13.47 -2.52 -2.65
CA SER A 121 12.13 -2.84 -3.11
C SER A 121 11.08 -2.09 -2.30
N LEU A 122 9.95 -1.78 -2.94
CA LEU A 122 8.78 -1.23 -2.29
C LEU A 122 7.54 -2.00 -2.72
N MET A 123 6.77 -2.41 -1.73
CA MET A 123 5.42 -2.93 -1.86
C MET A 123 4.41 -1.92 -1.34
N ALA A 124 3.24 -1.87 -1.98
CA ALA A 124 2.06 -1.23 -1.43
C ALA A 124 0.80 -2.08 -1.62
N TYR A 125 -0.11 -2.00 -0.64
CA TYR A 125 -1.47 -2.55 -0.72
C TYR A 125 -2.47 -1.48 -1.19
N HIS A 126 -3.44 -1.92 -2.00
CA HIS A 126 -4.43 -1.09 -2.67
C HIS A 126 -5.85 -1.67 -2.51
N ASN A 127 -6.49 -1.29 -1.42
CA ASN A 127 -7.85 -1.66 -1.03
C ASN A 127 -8.66 -0.39 -0.75
N ASN A 128 -9.61 -0.08 -1.61
CA ASN A 128 -10.53 1.04 -1.42
C ASN A 128 -11.45 0.75 -0.23
N ASN A 129 -11.25 1.48 0.87
CA ASN A 129 -12.01 1.29 2.10
C ASN A 129 -13.37 2.03 2.09
N ASP A 130 -13.53 3.04 1.23
CA ASP A 130 -14.77 3.81 1.11
C ASP A 130 -15.90 3.00 0.44
N GLY A 131 -15.58 1.87 -0.17
CA GLY A 131 -16.57 1.00 -0.80
C GLY A 131 -16.84 1.35 -2.27
N PHE A 132 -15.92 2.04 -2.93
CA PHE A 132 -16.04 2.45 -4.32
C PHE A 132 -15.25 1.51 -5.23
N ASN A 133 -15.82 1.18 -6.39
CA ASN A 133 -15.06 0.62 -7.48
C ASN A 133 -14.09 1.68 -8.00
N ALA A 134 -12.85 1.28 -8.23
CA ALA A 134 -11.77 2.15 -8.65
C ALA A 134 -11.07 1.56 -9.88
N PRO A 135 -10.53 2.41 -10.77
CA PRO A 135 -9.74 1.96 -11.90
C PRO A 135 -8.48 1.24 -11.42
N LYS A 136 -7.87 0.50 -12.34
CA LYS A 136 -6.50 -0.02 -12.16
C LYS A 136 -5.49 1.13 -12.01
N LEU A 137 -4.29 0.78 -11.58
CA LEU A 137 -3.18 1.71 -11.47
C LEU A 137 -1.89 1.18 -12.10
N ASP A 138 -1.05 2.11 -12.51
CA ASP A 138 0.32 1.89 -12.96
C ASP A 138 1.30 2.43 -11.91
N VAL A 139 2.48 1.81 -11.83
CA VAL A 139 3.54 2.21 -10.90
C VAL A 139 4.77 2.64 -11.68
N TYR A 140 5.34 3.79 -11.31
CA TYR A 140 6.53 4.37 -11.93
C TYR A 140 7.61 4.55 -10.87
N VAL A 141 8.87 4.33 -11.25
CA VAL A 141 10.05 4.66 -10.45
C VAL A 141 10.85 5.70 -11.22
N ASN A 142 11.08 6.85 -10.60
CA ASN A 142 11.79 7.99 -11.21
C ASN A 142 11.25 8.31 -12.62
N GLY A 143 9.92 8.29 -12.77
CA GLY A 143 9.23 8.58 -14.03
C GLY A 143 9.20 7.43 -15.05
N THR A 144 9.88 6.30 -14.79
CA THR A 144 9.86 5.13 -15.67
C THR A 144 8.84 4.11 -15.17
N ARG A 145 7.87 3.71 -16.02
CA ARG A 145 6.84 2.72 -15.66
C ARG A 145 7.49 1.37 -15.37
N GLN A 146 7.18 0.79 -14.21
CA GLN A 146 7.68 -0.52 -13.76
C GLN A 146 6.58 -1.58 -13.76
N GLN A 147 5.34 -1.19 -13.44
CA GLN A 147 4.19 -2.09 -13.44
C GLN A 147 2.97 -1.39 -14.04
N GLU A 148 2.08 -2.18 -14.62
CA GLU A 148 0.83 -1.69 -15.22
C GLU A 148 -0.36 -2.55 -14.80
N GLY A 149 -1.54 -1.92 -14.77
CA GLY A 149 -2.81 -2.63 -14.60
C GLY A 149 -3.02 -3.30 -13.23
N ILE A 150 -2.37 -2.78 -12.17
CA ILE A 150 -2.55 -3.25 -10.80
C ILE A 150 -3.99 -2.95 -10.35
N ALA A 151 -4.67 -3.96 -9.82
CA ALA A 151 -6.04 -3.78 -9.32
C ALA A 151 -6.05 -2.97 -8.03
N GLN A 152 -7.08 -2.14 -7.85
CA GLN A 152 -7.48 -1.60 -6.55
C GLN A 152 -8.72 -2.38 -6.10
N THR A 153 -8.61 -3.16 -5.05
CA THR A 153 -9.72 -3.99 -4.58
C THR A 153 -10.72 -3.15 -3.81
N ASN A 154 -11.97 -3.60 -3.74
CA ASN A 154 -13.02 -2.91 -2.99
C ASN A 154 -13.32 -3.70 -1.71
N ARG A 155 -12.91 -3.16 -0.55
CA ARG A 155 -13.14 -3.75 0.78
C ARG A 155 -12.80 -5.24 0.87
N ALA A 156 -11.68 -5.65 0.29
CA ALA A 156 -11.10 -6.98 0.50
C ALA A 156 -10.89 -7.22 2.02
N LEU A 157 -11.09 -8.47 2.44
CA LEU A 157 -11.02 -8.86 3.86
C LEU A 157 -9.68 -9.52 4.23
N THR A 158 -8.91 -9.98 3.25
CA THR A 158 -7.60 -10.60 3.47
C THR A 158 -6.52 -9.91 2.63
N PRO A 159 -5.27 -9.81 3.11
CA PRO A 159 -4.17 -9.26 2.31
C PRO A 159 -3.92 -10.02 1.01
N SER A 160 -4.17 -11.33 0.97
CA SER A 160 -4.04 -12.17 -0.24
C SER A 160 -5.07 -11.83 -1.32
N ALA A 161 -6.26 -11.36 -0.94
CA ALA A 161 -7.28 -10.89 -1.86
C ALA A 161 -7.15 -9.40 -2.21
N CYS A 162 -6.16 -8.70 -1.66
CA CYS A 162 -5.97 -7.26 -1.82
C CYS A 162 -5.18 -6.93 -3.10
N GLY A 163 -5.51 -5.79 -3.71
CA GLY A 163 -4.68 -5.20 -4.75
C GLY A 163 -3.27 -4.91 -4.22
N MET A 164 -2.24 -5.22 -5.00
CA MET A 164 -0.86 -5.13 -4.51
C MET A 164 0.11 -4.79 -5.63
N SER A 165 1.01 -3.85 -5.35
CA SER A 165 2.14 -3.50 -6.21
C SER A 165 3.45 -3.94 -5.57
N TYR A 166 4.46 -4.16 -6.42
CA TYR A 166 5.82 -4.50 -6.01
C TYR A 166 6.81 -4.02 -7.05
N VAL A 167 7.68 -3.08 -6.67
CA VAL A 167 8.75 -2.58 -7.54
C VAL A 167 10.10 -2.79 -6.90
N THR A 168 11.11 -3.01 -7.75
CA THR A 168 12.52 -3.00 -7.34
C THR A 168 13.22 -1.85 -8.03
N PHE A 169 14.16 -1.21 -7.35
CA PHE A 169 14.89 -0.06 -7.87
C PHE A 169 16.27 0.05 -7.26
N VAL A 170 17.11 0.90 -7.84
CA VAL A 170 18.44 1.21 -7.31
C VAL A 170 18.41 2.65 -6.80
N ALA A 171 18.68 2.84 -5.52
CA ALA A 171 18.92 4.15 -4.93
C ALA A 171 20.38 4.54 -5.16
N GLU A 172 20.59 5.79 -5.55
CA GLU A 172 21.92 6.37 -5.71
C GLU A 172 22.20 7.29 -4.50
N GLU A 173 23.45 7.29 -4.04
CA GLU A 173 23.87 8.08 -2.89
C GLU A 173 23.44 9.56 -3.02
N GLY A 174 22.74 10.06 -2.00
CA GLY A 174 22.29 11.45 -1.93
C GLY A 174 21.19 11.85 -2.93
N LYS A 175 20.60 10.90 -3.68
CA LYS A 175 19.48 11.17 -4.59
C LYS A 175 18.16 10.66 -4.02
N ASP A 176 17.14 11.49 -4.16
CA ASP A 176 15.77 11.10 -3.85
C ASP A 176 15.28 10.07 -4.88
N VAL A 177 14.50 9.09 -4.41
CA VAL A 177 13.74 8.18 -5.28
C VAL A 177 12.28 8.59 -5.24
N VAL A 178 11.64 8.69 -6.41
CA VAL A 178 10.21 8.98 -6.53
C VAL A 178 9.48 7.76 -7.04
N ILE A 179 8.56 7.23 -6.23
CA ILE A 179 7.63 6.18 -6.63
C ILE A 179 6.28 6.85 -6.91
N SER A 180 5.80 6.76 -8.14
CA SER A 180 4.52 7.34 -8.52
C SER A 180 3.49 6.25 -8.76
N TYR A 181 2.30 6.44 -8.20
CA TYR A 181 1.13 5.63 -8.50
C TYR A 181 0.14 6.45 -9.31
N VAL A 182 -0.33 5.91 -10.43
CA VAL A 182 -1.19 6.62 -11.38
C VAL A 182 -2.41 5.78 -11.69
N THR A 183 -3.62 6.30 -11.44
CA THR A 183 -4.82 5.59 -11.86
C THR A 183 -4.98 5.65 -13.38
N THR A 184 -5.53 4.58 -13.95
CA THR A 184 -5.76 4.46 -15.39
C THR A 184 -7.26 4.27 -15.68
N PRO A 185 -8.10 5.30 -15.49
CA PRO A 185 -9.52 5.22 -15.82
C PRO A 185 -9.74 4.84 -17.28
N SER A 186 -10.66 3.91 -17.51
CA SER A 186 -11.06 3.38 -18.80
C SER A 186 -12.57 3.48 -18.99
N ALA A 187 -13.00 3.54 -20.24
CA ALA A 187 -14.42 3.41 -20.58
C ALA A 187 -15.00 2.03 -20.17
N SER A 188 -14.14 1.03 -19.99
CA SER A 188 -14.50 -0.34 -19.58
C SER A 188 -14.56 -0.55 -18.07
N ASP A 189 -14.25 0.45 -17.25
CA ASP A 189 -14.27 0.28 -15.79
C ASP A 189 -15.68 -0.05 -15.29
N ASP A 190 -15.75 -0.87 -14.24
CA ASP A 190 -17.02 -1.21 -13.61
C ASP A 190 -17.58 -0.03 -12.81
N LYS A 191 -18.44 0.73 -13.49
CA LYS A 191 -19.19 1.85 -12.90
C LYS A 191 -20.54 1.41 -12.35
N SER A 192 -20.79 0.11 -12.22
CA SER A 192 -21.99 -0.36 -11.51
C SER A 192 -21.83 -0.05 -10.02
N GLY A 193 -22.73 0.78 -9.49
CA GLY A 193 -22.65 1.27 -8.10
C GLY A 193 -21.76 2.51 -7.93
N ASN A 194 -21.14 2.61 -6.76
CA ASN A 194 -20.29 3.74 -6.39
C ASN A 194 -18.94 3.64 -7.10
N TYR A 195 -18.60 4.63 -7.93
CA TYR A 195 -17.36 4.66 -8.70
C TYR A 195 -16.50 5.89 -8.38
N THR A 196 -15.19 5.71 -8.33
CA THR A 196 -14.19 6.77 -8.10
C THR A 196 -12.99 6.56 -9.00
N THR A 197 -12.28 7.63 -9.37
CA THR A 197 -10.94 7.57 -9.99
C THR A 197 -9.83 7.79 -8.97
N SER A 198 -10.19 7.95 -7.69
CA SER A 198 -9.26 8.06 -6.57
C SER A 198 -8.33 6.85 -6.46
N LEU A 199 -7.23 7.09 -5.75
CA LEU A 199 -6.21 6.11 -5.45
C LEU A 199 -6.15 5.87 -3.95
N THR A 200 -6.12 4.62 -3.52
CA THR A 200 -5.98 4.23 -2.11
C THR A 200 -4.69 3.46 -1.86
N ILE A 201 -4.02 3.78 -0.76
CA ILE A 201 -2.86 3.03 -0.24
C ILE A 201 -3.11 2.69 1.23
N ASN A 202 -2.94 1.42 1.57
CA ASN A 202 -3.19 0.90 2.92
C ASN A 202 -1.91 0.68 3.71
N ALA A 203 -0.83 0.26 3.06
CA ALA A 203 0.45 0.04 3.71
C ALA A 203 1.63 0.18 2.74
N LEU A 204 2.82 0.43 3.29
CA LEU A 204 4.10 0.37 2.57
C LEU A 204 5.01 -0.65 3.24
N ILE A 205 5.67 -1.48 2.44
CA ILE A 205 6.66 -2.46 2.92
C ILE A 205 7.92 -2.36 2.09
N PHE A 206 9.02 -2.00 2.74
CA PHE A 206 10.34 -1.84 2.11
C PHE A 206 11.16 -3.13 2.23
N ASP A 207 11.95 -3.44 1.22
CA ASP A 207 13.04 -4.43 1.29
C ASP A 207 12.64 -5.82 1.79
N ARG A 208 11.43 -6.26 1.39
CA ARG A 208 10.94 -7.63 1.59
C ARG A 208 10.81 -8.36 0.26
N PRO A 209 10.96 -9.70 0.26
CA PRO A 209 10.64 -10.51 -0.91
C PRO A 209 9.19 -10.29 -1.36
N ASN A 210 8.95 -10.41 -2.67
CA ASN A 210 7.60 -10.31 -3.21
C ASN A 210 6.72 -11.50 -2.74
N PRO A 211 5.69 -11.29 -1.90
CA PRO A 211 4.81 -12.34 -1.42
C PRO A 211 3.95 -12.94 -2.53
N GLN A 212 3.74 -12.28 -3.68
CA GLN A 212 3.08 -12.90 -4.85
C GLN A 212 3.87 -14.06 -5.45
N THR A 213 5.15 -14.20 -5.09
CA THR A 213 6.00 -15.32 -5.53
C THR A 213 6.14 -16.41 -4.48
N ALA A 214 5.43 -16.28 -3.35
CA ALA A 214 5.40 -17.24 -2.24
C ALA A 214 3.96 -17.72 -1.99
N ALA A 215 3.81 -18.83 -1.27
CA ALA A 215 2.48 -19.27 -0.82
C ALA A 215 1.94 -18.29 0.23
N THR A 216 0.77 -17.70 -0.04
CA THR A 216 0.19 -16.63 0.80
C THR A 216 -0.84 -17.15 1.81
N ASP A 217 -1.48 -18.28 1.53
CA ASP A 217 -2.53 -18.88 2.36
C ASP A 217 -2.32 -20.41 2.45
N PRO A 218 -1.17 -20.89 2.98
CA PRO A 218 -0.88 -22.31 3.02
C PRO A 218 -1.87 -23.06 3.93
N TYR A 219 -2.41 -24.16 3.42
CA TYR A 219 -3.19 -25.12 4.19
C TYR A 219 -2.55 -26.52 4.13
N PRO A 220 -2.40 -27.23 5.26
CA PRO A 220 -2.72 -26.81 6.63
C PRO A 220 -1.81 -25.66 7.13
N GLU A 221 -2.25 -24.94 8.16
CA GLU A 221 -1.53 -23.77 8.70
C GLU A 221 -0.10 -24.15 9.14
N ASN A 222 0.80 -23.17 9.25
CA ASN A 222 2.17 -23.43 9.69
C ASN A 222 2.19 -24.12 11.07
N ARG A 223 2.79 -25.32 11.12
CA ARG A 223 2.84 -26.23 12.28
C ARG A 223 1.52 -26.91 12.64
N ASP A 224 0.52 -26.82 11.78
CA ASP A 224 -0.61 -27.72 11.84
C ASP A 224 -0.24 -29.04 11.13
N TYR A 225 0.03 -30.05 11.95
CA TYR A 225 0.32 -31.41 11.49
C TYR A 225 -0.96 -32.20 11.16
N HIS A 226 -2.14 -31.60 11.35
CA HIS A 226 -3.42 -32.17 10.96
C HIS A 226 -3.82 -31.63 9.60
N ALA A 227 -3.72 -32.47 8.57
CA ALA A 227 -4.46 -32.25 7.34
C ALA A 227 -5.85 -32.89 7.51
N ASP A 228 -6.92 -32.10 7.42
CA ASP A 228 -8.27 -32.65 7.43
C ASP A 228 -8.50 -33.45 6.16
N ALA A 229 -8.43 -34.78 6.31
CA ALA A 229 -8.60 -35.77 5.25
C ALA A 229 -9.82 -36.65 5.50
N ASP A 230 -10.78 -36.19 6.32
CA ASP A 230 -11.95 -37.00 6.72
C ASP A 230 -12.82 -37.41 5.51
N ASN A 231 -12.69 -36.70 4.38
CA ASN A 231 -13.34 -37.01 3.10
C ASN A 231 -12.46 -37.76 2.08
N GLY A 232 -11.25 -38.21 2.46
CA GLY A 232 -10.36 -39.03 1.62
C GLY A 232 -9.68 -38.31 0.45
N LEU A 233 -9.79 -36.98 0.36
CA LEU A 233 -9.16 -36.13 -0.65
C LEU A 233 -8.45 -34.96 0.04
N LEU A 234 -7.15 -34.81 -0.25
CA LEU A 234 -6.37 -33.65 0.17
C LEU A 234 -5.73 -33.03 -1.07
N THR A 235 -6.13 -31.81 -1.40
CA THR A 235 -5.50 -31.02 -2.46
C THR A 235 -4.37 -30.22 -1.82
N ILE A 236 -3.14 -30.43 -2.30
CA ILE A 236 -2.00 -29.60 -1.91
C ILE A 236 -2.01 -28.39 -2.86
N SER A 237 -2.25 -27.19 -2.32
CA SER A 237 -2.19 -25.91 -3.04
C SER A 237 -1.24 -24.95 -2.35
#